data_AF-A0A9D2F9S3-F1
#
_entry.id   AF-A0A9D2F9S3-F1
#
_cell.length_a   1.000
_cell.length_b   1.000
_cell.length_c   1.000
_cell.angle_alpha   90.00
_cell.angle_beta   90.00
_cell.angle_gamma   90.00
#
_symmetry.space_group_name_H-M   'P 1'
#
loop_
_entity.id
_entity.type
_entity.pdbx_description
1 polymer ?
#
loop_
_entity_poly.entity_id
_entity_poly.type
_entity_poly.pdbx_seq_one_letter_code
_entity_poly.pdbx_strand_id
1 'polypeptide(L)'
;MKDIPYSTLQEDERAYQILQLHDQKGCSFAEIAARYGLSASRIRAIYSRIKHKQAYLYIRQIAFSLGHPNTEAVQKIFHDAEKSYQDISYACAYLEKKYGEILTEYRKGEPGTRGEVICNLPAFRPKLPAKTVERVVAMREREKATFRAIARELRITPEKARHTYEMFYHKEVLRLIGVLQAGTDSPAEKQAIWEGCLNNNQSPKKRYDWLIQKMDSMSESAGEEGRKKKSEF
;
A
#
# COMPACT_ATOMS: atom_id res chain seq x y z
N MET A 1 0.54 -19.18 23.87
CA MET A 1 -0.53 -18.86 22.90
C MET A 1 -1.38 -20.10 22.67
N LYS A 2 -2.72 -20.00 22.56
CA LYS A 2 -3.56 -21.16 22.19
C LYS A 2 -3.44 -21.46 20.69
N ASP A 3 -3.35 -22.72 20.31
CA ASP A 3 -3.44 -23.10 18.90
C ASP A 3 -4.84 -22.75 18.34
N ILE A 4 -4.91 -22.26 17.10
CA ILE A 4 -6.16 -21.97 16.40
C ILE A 4 -6.10 -22.75 15.09
N PRO A 5 -7.04 -23.63 14.79
CA PRO A 5 -6.96 -24.47 13.60
C PRO A 5 -7.13 -23.65 12.31
N TYR A 6 -6.50 -24.10 11.22
CA TYR A 6 -6.62 -23.43 9.92
C TYR A 6 -8.07 -23.45 9.38
N SER A 7 -8.87 -24.45 9.75
CA SER A 7 -10.28 -24.58 9.38
C SER A 7 -11.15 -23.40 9.84
N THR A 8 -10.69 -22.57 10.78
CA THR A 8 -11.34 -21.30 11.13
C THR A 8 -11.47 -20.34 9.93
N LEU A 9 -10.70 -20.50 8.84
CA LEU A 9 -10.93 -19.75 7.60
C LEU A 9 -12.21 -20.17 6.85
N GLN A 10 -12.69 -21.39 7.07
CA GLN A 10 -13.83 -21.98 6.37
C GLN A 10 -15.18 -21.63 7.01
N GLU A 11 -15.18 -21.03 8.21
CA GLU A 11 -16.39 -20.57 8.92
C GLU A 11 -17.22 -19.57 8.08
N ASP A 12 -16.55 -18.73 7.28
CA ASP A 12 -17.19 -17.88 6.27
C ASP A 12 -16.97 -18.52 4.90
N GLU A 13 -17.86 -19.45 4.55
CA GLU A 13 -17.75 -20.27 3.34
C GLU A 13 -17.58 -19.42 2.09
N ARG A 14 -18.38 -18.34 1.96
CA ARG A 14 -18.31 -17.45 0.79
C ARG A 14 -16.96 -16.76 0.70
N ALA A 15 -16.46 -16.22 1.81
CA ALA A 15 -15.16 -15.57 1.82
C ALA A 15 -14.05 -16.59 1.50
N TYR A 16 -14.15 -17.82 2.00
CA TYR A 16 -13.20 -18.89 1.71
C TYR A 16 -13.19 -19.28 0.23
N GLN A 17 -14.36 -19.43 -0.38
CA GLN A 17 -14.47 -19.68 -1.82
C GLN A 17 -13.87 -18.53 -2.64
N ILE A 18 -14.09 -17.27 -2.24
CA ILE A 18 -13.49 -16.10 -2.90
C ILE A 18 -11.96 -16.15 -2.81
N LEU A 19 -11.40 -16.49 -1.64
CA LEU A 19 -9.96 -16.69 -1.45
C LEU A 19 -9.42 -17.76 -2.40
N GLN A 20 -10.07 -18.92 -2.49
CA GLN A 20 -9.67 -20.00 -3.37
C GLN A 20 -9.76 -19.63 -4.86
N LEU A 21 -10.85 -18.98 -5.28
CA LEU A 21 -11.05 -18.53 -6.67
C LEU A 21 -9.94 -17.58 -7.11
N HIS A 22 -9.58 -16.63 -6.24
CA HIS A 22 -8.54 -15.65 -6.55
C HIS A 22 -7.14 -16.28 -6.50
N ASP A 23 -6.79 -16.94 -5.39
CA ASP A 23 -5.40 -17.36 -5.14
C ASP A 23 -5.03 -18.65 -5.87
N GLN A 24 -5.95 -19.61 -6.00
CA GLN A 24 -5.71 -20.90 -6.65
C GLN A 24 -6.10 -20.91 -8.11
N LYS A 25 -7.26 -20.36 -8.45
CA LYS A 25 -7.79 -20.39 -9.82
C LYS A 25 -7.38 -19.16 -10.65
N GLY A 26 -6.75 -18.16 -10.02
CA GLY A 26 -6.27 -16.96 -10.70
C GLY A 26 -7.39 -16.06 -11.22
N CYS A 27 -8.63 -16.22 -10.74
CA CYS A 27 -9.75 -15.39 -11.16
C CYS A 27 -9.56 -13.96 -10.66
N SER A 28 -9.79 -13.00 -11.55
CA SER A 28 -9.86 -11.59 -11.22
C SER A 28 -11.08 -11.27 -10.35
N PHE A 29 -11.01 -10.17 -9.59
CA PHE A 29 -12.17 -9.71 -8.81
C PHE A 29 -13.40 -9.38 -9.67
N ALA A 30 -13.22 -9.05 -10.95
CA ALA A 30 -14.32 -8.80 -11.87
C ALA A 30 -15.05 -10.10 -12.26
N GLU A 31 -14.29 -11.17 -12.55
CA GLU A 31 -14.86 -12.49 -12.85
C GLU A 31 -15.58 -13.08 -11.64
N ILE A 32 -14.98 -12.95 -10.44
CA ILE A 32 -15.60 -13.40 -9.19
C ILE A 32 -16.87 -12.57 -8.91
N ALA A 33 -16.82 -11.25 -9.13
CA ALA A 33 -17.97 -10.36 -8.97
C ALA A 33 -19.16 -10.77 -9.86
N ALA A 34 -18.90 -11.07 -11.14
CA ALA A 34 -19.91 -11.57 -12.05
C ALA A 34 -20.53 -12.89 -11.56
N ARG A 35 -19.71 -13.82 -11.04
CA ARG A 35 -20.17 -15.12 -10.51
C ARG A 35 -21.12 -14.99 -9.32
N TYR A 36 -20.86 -14.04 -8.43
CA TYR A 36 -21.65 -13.85 -7.20
C TYR A 36 -22.73 -12.77 -7.32
N GLY A 37 -22.87 -12.10 -8.47
CA GLY A 37 -23.81 -10.98 -8.63
C GLY A 37 -23.48 -9.79 -7.71
N LEU A 38 -22.20 -9.56 -7.41
CA LEU A 38 -21.72 -8.51 -6.52
C LEU A 38 -20.84 -7.51 -7.28
N SER A 39 -20.56 -6.35 -6.70
CA SER A 39 -19.57 -5.42 -7.26
C SER A 39 -18.14 -5.91 -7.01
N ALA A 40 -17.22 -5.61 -7.94
CA ALA A 40 -15.80 -5.94 -7.79
C ALA A 40 -15.19 -5.32 -6.51
N SER A 41 -15.64 -4.12 -6.12
CA SER A 41 -15.23 -3.48 -4.86
C SER A 41 -15.68 -4.28 -3.64
N ARG A 42 -16.90 -4.83 -3.64
CA ARG A 42 -17.40 -5.67 -2.56
C ARG A 42 -16.63 -6.98 -2.46
N ILE A 43 -16.33 -7.63 -3.59
CA ILE A 43 -15.50 -8.83 -3.63
C ILE A 43 -14.09 -8.54 -3.08
N ARG A 44 -13.45 -7.45 -3.52
CA ARG A 44 -12.13 -7.05 -3.01
C ARG A 44 -12.13 -6.84 -1.50
N ALA A 45 -13.17 -6.23 -0.95
CA ALA A 45 -13.31 -6.04 0.50
C ALA A 45 -13.43 -7.37 1.25
N ILE A 46 -14.25 -8.30 0.76
CA ILE A 46 -14.40 -9.65 1.34
C ILE A 46 -13.06 -10.40 1.28
N TYR A 47 -12.43 -10.40 0.11
CA TYR A 47 -11.11 -11.01 -0.10
C TYR A 47 -10.06 -10.45 0.86
N SER A 48 -9.96 -9.12 0.97
CA SER A 48 -8.96 -8.48 1.84
C SER A 48 -9.16 -8.90 3.29
N ARG A 49 -10.41 -8.94 3.77
CA ARG A 49 -10.73 -9.36 5.14
C ARG A 49 -10.29 -10.80 5.42
N ILE A 50 -10.63 -11.75 4.55
CA ILE A 50 -10.22 -13.15 4.76
C ILE A 50 -8.71 -13.33 4.59
N LYS A 51 -8.09 -12.59 3.68
CA LYS A 51 -6.64 -12.67 3.46
C LYS A 51 -5.85 -12.15 4.68
N HIS A 52 -6.33 -11.10 5.33
CA HIS A 52 -5.81 -10.67 6.64
C HIS A 52 -6.03 -11.74 7.72
N LYS A 53 -7.18 -12.41 7.75
CA LYS A 53 -7.42 -13.55 8.68
C LYS A 53 -6.41 -14.67 8.42
N GLN A 54 -6.14 -15.02 7.17
CA GLN A 54 -5.14 -16.04 6.81
C GLN A 54 -3.73 -15.63 7.25
N ALA A 55 -3.31 -14.40 6.97
CA ALA A 55 -2.02 -13.87 7.40
C ALA A 55 -1.85 -13.93 8.92
N TYR A 56 -2.89 -13.55 9.67
CA TYR A 56 -2.90 -13.62 11.13
C TYR A 56 -2.72 -15.08 11.63
N LEU A 57 -3.44 -16.03 11.05
CA LEU A 57 -3.30 -17.45 11.40
C LEU A 57 -1.88 -17.97 11.11
N TYR A 58 -1.30 -17.62 9.96
CA TYR A 58 0.08 -17.97 9.63
C TYR A 58 1.07 -17.41 10.62
N ILE A 59 0.98 -16.11 10.93
CA ILE A 59 1.87 -15.44 11.89
C ILE A 59 1.83 -16.15 13.25
N ARG A 60 0.62 -16.48 13.73
CA ARG A 60 0.46 -17.18 15.00
C ARG A 60 1.03 -18.60 14.98
N GLN A 61 0.73 -19.35 13.93
CA GLN A 61 1.20 -20.73 13.82
C GLN A 61 2.72 -20.78 13.80
N ILE A 62 3.35 -19.95 12.96
CA ILE A 62 4.81 -19.88 12.87
C ILE A 62 5.40 -19.50 14.23
N ALA A 63 4.81 -18.52 14.93
CA ALA A 63 5.29 -18.11 16.24
C ALA A 63 5.16 -19.24 17.27
N PHE A 64 4.04 -19.96 17.26
CA PHE A 64 3.80 -21.10 18.13
C PHE A 64 4.78 -22.26 17.85
N SER A 65 4.92 -22.67 16.59
CA SER A 65 5.83 -23.76 16.17
C SER A 65 7.30 -23.44 16.43
N LEU A 66 7.70 -22.18 16.41
CA LEU A 66 9.06 -21.74 16.74
C LEU A 66 9.29 -21.50 18.24
N GLY A 67 8.29 -21.75 19.10
CA GLY A 67 8.41 -21.56 20.55
C GLY A 67 8.51 -20.10 20.98
N HIS A 68 8.08 -19.15 20.16
CA HIS A 68 8.08 -17.73 20.54
C HIS A 68 7.00 -17.44 21.59
N PRO A 69 7.26 -16.53 22.55
CA PRO A 69 6.29 -16.18 23.59
C PRO A 69 5.07 -15.44 23.03
N ASN A 70 5.25 -14.73 21.92
CA ASN A 70 4.24 -13.91 21.25
C ASN A 70 4.47 -13.88 19.72
N THR A 71 3.67 -13.10 19.00
CA THR A 71 3.74 -13.01 17.53
C THR A 71 4.68 -11.92 17.00
N GLU A 72 5.32 -11.12 17.85
CA GLU A 72 6.00 -9.88 17.44
C GLU A 72 7.12 -10.14 16.42
N ALA A 73 7.94 -11.16 16.66
CA ALA A 73 9.05 -11.52 15.78
C ALA A 73 8.57 -11.88 14.37
N VAL A 74 7.52 -12.70 14.27
CA VAL A 74 6.95 -13.13 13.00
C VAL A 74 6.15 -12.01 12.34
N GLN A 75 5.45 -11.19 13.14
CA GLN A 75 4.71 -10.04 12.65
C GLN A 75 5.62 -8.99 12.02
N LYS A 76 6.82 -8.78 12.58
CA LYS A 76 7.86 -7.94 11.97
C LYS A 76 8.28 -8.46 10.59
N ILE A 77 8.52 -9.76 10.48
CA ILE A 77 8.88 -10.40 9.20
C ILE A 77 7.76 -10.23 8.17
N PHE A 78 6.51 -10.48 8.57
CA PHE A 78 5.35 -10.29 7.72
C PHE A 78 5.21 -8.83 7.28
N HIS A 79 5.37 -7.88 8.19
CA HIS A 79 5.26 -6.46 7.88
C HIS A 79 6.39 -5.97 6.97
N ASP A 80 7.60 -6.51 7.10
CA ASP A 80 8.68 -6.21 6.15
C ASP A 80 8.38 -6.79 4.75
N ALA A 81 7.76 -7.96 4.67
CA ALA A 81 7.28 -8.54 3.41
C ALA A 81 6.15 -7.71 2.79
N GLU A 82 5.14 -7.34 3.57
CA GLU A 82 4.08 -6.43 3.16
C GLU A 82 4.66 -5.08 2.70
N LYS A 83 5.64 -4.53 3.43
CA LYS A 83 6.35 -3.32 2.98
C LYS A 83 7.03 -3.52 1.65
N SER A 84 7.69 -4.66 1.45
CA SER A 84 8.41 -5.00 0.23
C SER A 84 7.48 -5.08 -0.98
N TYR A 85 6.35 -5.78 -0.85
CA TYR A 85 5.47 -6.11 -1.97
C TYR A 85 4.25 -5.21 -2.09
N GLN A 86 3.87 -4.50 -1.03
CA GLN A 86 2.63 -3.72 -0.92
C GLN A 86 1.37 -4.51 -1.29
N ASP A 87 1.44 -5.84 -1.11
CA ASP A 87 0.38 -6.78 -1.40
C ASP A 87 0.46 -7.93 -0.38
N ILE A 88 -0.64 -8.16 0.33
CA ILE A 88 -0.73 -9.15 1.40
C ILE A 88 -0.58 -10.58 0.88
N SER A 89 -0.95 -10.85 -0.37
CA SER A 89 -0.85 -12.18 -0.98
C SER A 89 0.60 -12.53 -1.25
N TYR A 90 1.39 -11.55 -1.70
CA TYR A 90 2.85 -11.71 -1.79
C TYR A 90 3.51 -11.82 -0.41
N ALA A 91 2.99 -11.13 0.62
CA ALA A 91 3.48 -11.29 1.99
C ALA A 91 3.19 -12.70 2.56
N CYS A 92 1.99 -13.25 2.34
CA CYS A 92 1.68 -14.63 2.68
C CYS A 92 2.56 -15.62 1.90
N ALA A 93 2.72 -15.41 0.59
CA ALA A 93 3.60 -16.22 -0.26
C ALA A 93 5.05 -16.23 0.26
N TYR A 94 5.54 -15.10 0.78
CA TYR A 94 6.86 -15.01 1.40
C TYR A 94 6.95 -15.83 2.69
N LEU A 95 5.92 -15.80 3.55
CA LEU A 95 5.87 -16.68 4.72
C LEU A 95 5.85 -18.15 4.31
N GLU A 96 5.11 -18.51 3.26
CA GLU A 96 5.07 -19.87 2.73
C GLU A 96 6.40 -20.31 2.13
N LYS A 97 7.13 -19.40 1.46
CA LYS A 97 8.49 -19.66 1.00
C LYS A 97 9.45 -19.94 2.16
N LYS A 98 9.32 -19.20 3.26
CA LYS A 98 10.26 -19.22 4.38
C LYS A 98 9.95 -20.29 5.43
N TYR A 99 8.67 -20.60 5.65
CA TYR A 99 8.16 -21.49 6.70
C TYR A 99 7.23 -22.57 6.12
N GLY A 100 7.54 -23.03 4.90
CA GLY A 100 6.67 -23.90 4.10
C GLY A 100 6.27 -25.19 4.79
N GLU A 101 7.21 -25.85 5.49
CA GLU A 101 6.94 -27.09 6.23
C GLU A 101 5.89 -26.87 7.33
N ILE A 102 6.14 -25.89 8.21
CA ILE A 102 5.22 -25.51 9.31
C ILE A 102 3.83 -25.20 8.76
N LEU A 103 3.75 -24.39 7.71
CA LEU A 103 2.47 -23.95 7.16
C LEU A 103 1.75 -25.03 6.37
N THR A 104 2.48 -25.97 5.75
CA THR A 104 1.89 -27.11 5.03
C THR A 104 1.25 -28.09 6.00
N GLU A 105 1.94 -28.43 7.08
CA GLU A 105 1.39 -29.27 8.15
C GLU A 105 0.15 -28.62 8.77
N TYR A 106 0.23 -27.32 9.09
CA TYR A 106 -0.85 -26.56 9.69
C TYR A 106 -2.13 -26.52 8.84
N ARG A 107 -1.99 -26.44 7.51
CA ARG A 107 -3.12 -26.42 6.57
C ARG A 107 -3.83 -27.77 6.43
N LYS A 108 -3.23 -28.88 6.87
CA LYS A 108 -3.83 -30.23 6.83
C LYS A 108 -4.42 -30.60 5.45
N GLY A 109 -3.68 -30.31 4.39
CA GLY A 109 -4.09 -30.61 3.01
C GLY A 109 -4.82 -29.47 2.29
N GLU A 110 -5.23 -28.40 2.98
CA GLU A 110 -5.76 -27.21 2.33
C GLU A 110 -4.68 -26.49 1.49
N PRO A 111 -5.04 -25.90 0.34
CA PRO A 111 -4.07 -25.25 -0.54
C PRO A 111 -3.51 -23.97 0.09
N GLY A 112 -2.18 -23.82 -0.02
CA GLY A 112 -1.46 -22.57 0.23
C GLY A 112 -1.33 -21.73 -1.04
N THR A 113 -0.43 -20.76 -1.05
CA THR A 113 -0.11 -19.99 -2.26
C THR A 113 0.38 -20.90 -3.39
N ARG A 114 -0.04 -20.64 -4.63
CA ARG A 114 0.45 -21.37 -5.81
C ARG A 114 1.98 -21.39 -5.88
N GLY A 115 2.55 -22.56 -6.15
CA GLY A 115 4.01 -22.74 -6.26
C GLY A 115 4.65 -21.79 -7.27
N GLU A 116 3.99 -21.53 -8.40
CA GLU A 116 4.44 -20.56 -9.40
C GLU A 116 4.64 -19.15 -8.82
N VAL A 117 3.74 -18.70 -7.94
CA VAL A 117 3.85 -17.38 -7.30
C VAL A 117 5.00 -17.36 -6.31
N ILE A 118 5.19 -18.44 -5.55
CA ILE A 118 6.29 -18.59 -4.58
C ILE A 118 7.66 -18.56 -5.31
N CYS A 119 7.77 -19.29 -6.42
CA CYS A 119 8.98 -19.34 -7.24
C CYS A 119 9.29 -17.98 -7.89
N ASN A 120 8.26 -17.25 -8.33
CA ASN A 120 8.40 -15.98 -9.03
C ASN A 120 8.27 -14.74 -8.12
N LEU A 121 8.42 -14.90 -6.80
CA LEU A 121 8.41 -13.77 -5.88
C LEU A 121 9.46 -12.72 -6.29
N PRO A 122 9.09 -11.43 -6.39
CA PRO A 122 10.06 -10.35 -6.55
C PRO A 122 11.08 -10.33 -5.41
N ALA A 123 12.20 -9.64 -5.63
CA ALA A 123 13.22 -9.51 -4.59
C ALA A 123 12.67 -8.83 -3.33
N PHE A 124 13.00 -9.37 -2.16
CA PHE A 124 12.61 -8.81 -0.87
C PHE A 124 13.32 -7.48 -0.61
N ARG A 125 12.59 -6.37 -0.74
CA ARG A 125 13.08 -4.98 -0.63
C ARG A 125 12.09 -4.11 0.16
N PRO A 126 12.05 -4.22 1.50
CA PRO A 126 11.16 -3.42 2.34
C PRO A 126 11.33 -1.91 2.11
N LYS A 127 12.58 -1.47 1.96
CA LYS A 127 12.96 -0.09 1.62
C LYS A 127 13.62 -0.06 0.25
N LEU A 128 13.23 0.92 -0.57
CA LEU A 128 13.87 1.20 -1.85
C LEU A 128 14.92 2.32 -1.66
N PRO A 129 16.07 2.25 -2.34
CA PRO A 129 17.04 3.35 -2.39
C PRO A 129 16.42 4.62 -2.97
N ALA A 130 16.89 5.80 -2.55
CA ALA A 130 16.42 7.09 -3.04
C ALA A 130 16.45 7.20 -4.58
N LYS A 131 17.54 6.75 -5.21
CA LYS A 131 17.68 6.69 -6.68
C LYS A 131 16.57 5.87 -7.36
N THR A 132 16.12 4.79 -6.72
CA THR A 132 15.00 3.98 -7.24
C THR A 132 13.68 4.72 -7.12
N VAL A 133 13.46 5.46 -6.02
CA VAL A 133 12.26 6.30 -5.85
C VAL A 133 12.22 7.40 -6.91
N GLU A 134 13.34 8.08 -7.14
CA GLU A 134 13.48 9.10 -8.19
C GLU A 134 13.20 8.51 -9.58
N ARG A 135 13.71 7.31 -9.87
CA ARG A 135 13.42 6.61 -11.13
C ARG A 135 11.93 6.32 -11.29
N VAL A 136 11.24 5.86 -10.25
CA VAL A 136 9.77 5.65 -10.28
C VAL A 136 9.05 6.94 -10.65
N VAL A 137 9.41 8.07 -10.04
CA VAL A 137 8.80 9.38 -10.33
C VAL A 137 9.11 9.83 -11.76
N ALA A 138 10.37 9.73 -12.19
CA ALA A 138 10.78 10.12 -13.53
C ALA A 138 10.05 9.32 -14.62
N MET A 139 9.98 7.99 -14.46
CA MET A 139 9.24 7.14 -15.39
C MET A 139 7.76 7.48 -15.44
N ARG A 140 7.16 7.82 -14.29
CA ARG A 140 5.73 8.14 -14.23
C ARG A 140 5.43 9.53 -14.82
N GLU A 141 6.24 10.53 -14.50
CA GLU A 141 5.99 11.92 -14.88
C GLU A 141 6.48 12.25 -16.29
N ARG A 142 7.67 11.79 -16.67
CA ARG A 142 8.32 12.16 -17.94
C ARG A 142 8.02 11.13 -19.03
N GLU A 143 8.24 9.86 -18.72
CA GLU A 143 8.06 8.75 -19.69
C GLU A 143 6.61 8.27 -19.78
N LYS A 144 5.72 8.77 -18.91
CA LYS A 144 4.29 8.40 -18.81
C LYS A 144 4.06 6.89 -18.65
N ALA A 145 5.04 6.17 -18.10
CA ALA A 145 4.97 4.73 -17.92
C ALA A 145 3.83 4.32 -16.97
N THR A 146 3.24 3.15 -17.23
CA THR A 146 2.26 2.54 -16.31
C THR A 146 2.99 1.91 -15.10
N PHE A 147 2.31 1.78 -13.96
CA PHE A 147 2.92 1.12 -12.79
C PHE A 147 3.33 -0.32 -13.06
N ARG A 148 2.65 -1.03 -13.97
CA ARG A 148 3.06 -2.37 -14.41
C ARG A 148 4.38 -2.35 -15.19
N ALA A 149 4.58 -1.37 -16.07
CA ALA A 149 5.83 -1.21 -16.80
C ALA A 149 6.99 -0.86 -15.85
N ILE A 150 6.76 0.09 -14.93
CA ILE A 150 7.73 0.49 -13.90
C ILE A 150 8.11 -0.72 -13.02
N ALA A 151 7.12 -1.49 -12.58
CA ALA A 151 7.33 -2.69 -11.77
C ALA A 151 8.19 -3.75 -12.48
N ARG A 152 7.95 -3.96 -13.77
CA ARG A 152 8.75 -4.88 -14.59
C ARG A 152 10.21 -4.42 -14.72
N GLU A 153 10.43 -3.14 -15.03
CA GLU A 153 11.77 -2.56 -15.15
C GLU A 153 12.55 -2.67 -13.84
N LEU A 154 11.91 -2.33 -12.72
CA LEU A 154 12.56 -2.28 -11.40
C LEU A 154 12.52 -3.62 -10.64
N ARG A 155 11.89 -4.65 -11.23
CA ARG A 155 11.68 -5.98 -10.63
C ARG A 155 11.04 -5.90 -9.24
N ILE A 156 9.99 -5.10 -9.11
CA ILE A 156 9.12 -4.96 -7.93
C ILE A 156 7.68 -5.28 -8.33
N THR A 157 6.75 -5.27 -7.37
CA THR A 157 5.32 -5.40 -7.68
C THR A 157 4.75 -4.08 -8.23
N PRO A 158 3.70 -4.12 -9.07
CA PRO A 158 2.94 -2.92 -9.47
C PRO A 158 2.44 -2.09 -8.29
N GLU A 159 2.04 -2.75 -7.22
CA GLU A 159 1.54 -2.16 -5.97
C GLU A 159 2.66 -1.40 -5.26
N LYS A 160 3.86 -1.98 -5.19
CA LYS A 160 5.04 -1.29 -4.63
C LYS A 160 5.43 -0.08 -5.45
N ALA A 161 5.39 -0.17 -6.78
CA ALA A 161 5.66 0.97 -7.65
C ALA A 161 4.67 2.11 -7.42
N ARG A 162 3.37 1.79 -7.38
CA ARG A 162 2.29 2.76 -7.11
C ARG A 162 2.43 3.41 -5.74
N HIS A 163 2.57 2.60 -4.69
CA HIS A 163 2.74 3.10 -3.33
C HIS A 163 3.97 4.00 -3.20
N THR A 164 5.09 3.62 -3.83
CA THR A 164 6.33 4.43 -3.83
C THR A 164 6.09 5.82 -4.42
N TYR A 165 5.40 5.89 -5.55
CA TYR A 165 5.03 7.14 -6.21
C TYR A 165 4.07 7.98 -5.33
N GLU A 166 3.02 7.37 -4.78
CA GLU A 166 2.05 8.06 -3.94
C GLU A 166 2.70 8.59 -2.65
N MET A 167 3.58 7.81 -2.03
CA MET A 167 4.30 8.22 -0.82
C MET A 167 5.35 9.31 -1.07
N PHE A 168 5.96 9.34 -2.25
CA PHE A 168 6.85 10.44 -2.63
C PHE A 168 6.10 11.78 -2.59
N TYR A 169 4.98 11.87 -3.30
CA TYR A 169 4.19 13.10 -3.32
C TYR A 169 3.50 13.39 -1.99
N HIS A 170 3.13 12.37 -1.21
CA HIS A 170 2.61 12.59 0.13
C HIS A 170 3.64 13.31 1.02
N LYS A 171 4.91 12.91 0.96
CA LYS A 171 5.99 13.58 1.69
C LYS A 171 6.22 15.02 1.21
N GLU A 172 6.19 15.25 -0.10
CA GLU A 172 6.30 16.60 -0.65
C GLU A 172 5.13 17.50 -0.19
N VAL A 173 3.90 16.98 -0.18
CA VAL A 173 2.74 17.71 0.36
C VAL A 173 2.96 18.10 1.82
N LEU A 174 3.38 17.15 2.68
CA LEU A 174 3.66 17.45 4.09
C LEU A 174 4.77 18.50 4.26
N ARG A 175 5.81 18.43 3.42
CA ARG A 175 6.90 19.42 3.42
C ARG A 175 6.38 20.82 3.04
N LEU A 176 5.57 20.93 2.00
CA LEU A 176 4.99 22.20 1.57
C LEU A 176 4.04 22.79 2.62
N ILE A 177 3.20 21.96 3.24
CA ILE A 177 2.34 22.40 4.35
C ILE A 177 3.19 22.96 5.50
N GLY A 178 4.28 22.28 5.86
CA GLY A 178 5.20 22.75 6.90
C GLY A 178 5.81 24.12 6.58
N VAL A 179 6.22 24.35 5.32
CA VAL A 179 6.73 25.66 4.87
C VAL A 179 5.65 26.74 4.97
N LEU A 180 4.42 26.45 4.52
CA LEU A 180 3.31 27.40 4.57
C LEU A 180 2.92 27.77 6.02
N GLN A 181 2.88 26.78 6.92
CA GLN A 181 2.56 27.00 8.33
C GLN A 181 3.67 27.72 9.08
N ALA A 182 4.92 27.64 8.64
CA ALA A 182 6.03 28.40 9.21
C ALA A 182 5.98 29.90 8.82
N GLY A 183 5.42 30.22 7.65
CA GLY A 183 5.26 31.60 7.16
C GLY A 183 3.98 32.31 7.62
N THR A 184 3.18 31.68 8.48
CA THR A 184 1.94 32.25 9.03
C THR A 184 2.01 32.28 10.56
N ASP A 185 1.51 33.35 11.18
CA ASP A 185 1.48 33.46 12.65
C ASP A 185 0.12 33.06 13.24
N SER A 186 -0.95 33.12 12.43
CA SER A 186 -2.32 32.80 12.87
C SER A 186 -2.55 31.28 12.97
N PRO A 187 -2.92 30.74 14.14
CA PRO A 187 -3.30 29.34 14.28
C PRO A 187 -4.49 28.95 13.41
N ALA A 188 -5.43 29.87 13.17
CA ALA A 188 -6.59 29.65 12.32
C ALA A 188 -6.19 29.48 10.84
N GLU A 189 -5.21 30.25 10.36
CA GLU A 189 -4.70 30.12 8.99
C GLU A 189 -3.91 28.83 8.81
N LYS A 190 -3.10 28.43 9.80
CA LYS A 190 -2.39 27.13 9.78
C LYS A 190 -3.34 25.95 9.68
N GLN A 191 -4.46 26.01 10.41
CA GLN A 191 -5.50 25.00 10.38
C GLN A 191 -6.25 25.00 9.04
N ALA A 192 -6.58 26.17 8.50
CA ALA A 192 -7.23 26.29 7.19
C ALA A 192 -6.37 25.73 6.03
N ILE A 193 -5.05 25.92 6.09
CA ILE A 193 -4.10 25.31 5.13
C ILE A 193 -4.15 23.79 5.24
N TRP A 194 -4.10 23.26 6.47
CA TRP A 194 -4.14 21.82 6.73
C TRP A 194 -5.45 21.17 6.23
N GLU A 195 -6.58 21.76 6.59
CA GLU A 195 -7.92 21.29 6.22
C GLU A 195 -8.15 21.35 4.70
N GLY A 196 -7.78 22.45 4.05
CA GLY A 196 -7.91 22.61 2.60
C GLY A 196 -7.13 21.57 1.79
N CYS A 197 -5.98 21.13 2.30
CA CYS A 197 -5.14 20.12 1.67
C CYS A 197 -5.64 18.68 1.89
N LEU A 198 -6.11 18.35 3.08
CA LEU A 198 -6.33 16.96 3.49
C LEU A 198 -7.80 16.53 3.47
N ASN A 199 -8.76 17.46 3.48
CA ASN A 199 -10.20 17.14 3.45
C ASN A 199 -10.73 16.76 2.06
N ASN A 200 -9.88 16.75 1.03
CA ASN A 200 -10.28 16.33 -0.32
C ASN A 200 -9.87 14.87 -0.59
N ASN A 201 -10.72 14.09 -1.29
CA ASN A 201 -10.41 12.70 -1.70
C ASN A 201 -9.45 12.65 -2.91
N GLN A 202 -8.55 13.62 -3.06
CA GLN A 202 -7.61 13.68 -4.18
C GLN A 202 -6.36 12.83 -3.92
N SER A 203 -5.70 12.42 -5.01
CA SER A 203 -4.41 11.72 -4.91
C SER A 203 -3.32 12.65 -4.36
N PRO A 204 -2.26 12.11 -3.72
CA PRO A 204 -1.16 12.93 -3.21
C PRO A 204 -0.54 13.87 -4.26
N LYS A 205 -0.42 13.41 -5.52
CA LYS A 205 0.04 14.24 -6.64
C LYS A 205 -0.88 15.43 -6.91
N LYS A 206 -2.19 15.22 -6.95
CA LYS A 206 -3.15 16.31 -7.20
C LYS A 206 -3.12 17.34 -6.06
N ARG A 207 -3.00 16.89 -4.82
CA ARG A 207 -2.81 17.77 -3.65
C ARG A 207 -1.53 18.59 -3.76
N TYR A 208 -0.44 17.96 -4.21
CA TYR A 208 0.83 18.64 -4.47
C TYR A 208 0.67 19.73 -5.54
N ASP A 209 0.07 19.41 -6.69
CA ASP A 209 -0.11 20.38 -7.78
C ASP A 209 -0.97 21.57 -7.36
N TRP A 210 -2.05 21.31 -6.62
CA TRP A 210 -2.91 22.36 -6.07
C TRP A 210 -2.16 23.26 -5.08
N LEU A 211 -1.32 22.69 -4.23
CA LEU A 211 -0.49 23.45 -3.28
C LEU A 211 0.50 24.36 -3.99
N ILE A 212 1.16 23.86 -5.05
CA ILE A 212 2.08 24.67 -5.86
C ILE A 212 1.35 25.83 -6.51
N GLN A 213 0.19 25.58 -7.15
CA GLN A 213 -0.62 26.65 -7.76
C GLN A 213 -1.05 27.72 -6.75
N LYS A 214 -1.41 27.31 -5.53
CA LYS A 214 -1.78 28.22 -4.45
C LYS A 214 -0.58 29.04 -3.96
N MET A 215 0.61 28.45 -3.91
CA MET A 215 1.84 29.18 -3.55
C MET A 215 2.19 30.23 -4.60
N ASP A 216 2.10 29.85 -5.88
CA ASP A 216 2.37 30.76 -6.99
C ASP A 216 1.41 31.97 -6.94
N SER A 217 0.10 31.73 -6.75
CA SER A 217 -0.89 32.82 -6.68
C SER A 217 -0.72 33.73 -5.46
N MET A 218 -0.28 33.22 -4.30
CA MET A 218 0.04 34.04 -3.12
C MET A 218 1.33 34.87 -3.31
N SER A 219 2.28 34.37 -4.10
CA SER A 219 3.51 35.11 -4.40
C SER A 219 3.28 36.25 -5.40
N GLU A 220 2.37 36.06 -6.36
CA GLU A 220 1.97 37.07 -7.34
C GLU A 220 1.20 38.23 -6.70
N SER A 221 0.27 37.93 -5.78
CA SER A 221 -0.50 38.97 -5.06
C SER A 221 0.37 39.83 -4.14
N ALA A 222 1.36 39.24 -3.47
CA ALA A 222 2.34 39.99 -2.66
C ALA A 222 3.25 40.88 -3.51
N GLY A 223 3.60 40.44 -4.73
CA GLY A 223 4.36 41.22 -5.71
C GLY A 223 3.61 42.43 -6.25
N GLU A 224 2.29 42.32 -6.47
CA GLU A 224 1.45 43.42 -6.92
C GLU A 224 1.18 44.47 -5.82
N GLU A 225 0.96 44.05 -4.57
CA GLU A 225 0.85 44.97 -3.43
C GLU A 225 2.15 45.74 -3.16
N GLY A 226 3.30 45.10 -3.32
CA GLY A 226 4.61 45.75 -3.23
C GLY A 226 4.86 46.76 -4.37
N ARG A 227 4.30 46.52 -5.56
CA ARG A 227 4.38 47.45 -6.70
C ARG A 227 3.46 48.66 -6.53
N LYS A 228 2.23 48.46 -6.05
CA LYS A 228 1.29 49.56 -5.76
C LYS A 228 1.80 50.50 -4.68
N LYS A 229 2.42 49.96 -3.61
CA LYS A 229 3.04 50.78 -2.55
C LYS A 229 4.29 51.56 -3.01
N LYS A 230 4.96 51.13 -4.08
CA LYS A 230 6.11 51.86 -4.66
C LYS A 230 5.71 52.91 -5.71
N SER A 231 4.49 52.86 -6.24
CA SER A 231 3.96 53.88 -7.16
C SER A 231 3.24 55.02 -6.46
N GLU A 232 3.10 54.97 -5.13
CA GLU A 232 2.48 56.01 -4.29
C GLU A 232 3.51 56.89 -3.55
N PHE A 233 4.80 56.79 -3.89
CA PHE A 233 5.88 57.66 -3.41
C PHE A 233 6.63 58.32 -4.55
#